data_AF-A0A8S2NR87-F1
#
_entry.id   AF-A0A8S2NR87-F1
#
_cell.length_a   1.000
_cell.length_b   1.000
_cell.length_c   1.000
_cell.angle_alpha   90.00
_cell.angle_beta   90.00
_cell.angle_gamma   90.00
#
_symmetry.space_group_name_H-M   'P 1'
#
loop_
_entity.id
_entity.type
_entity.pdbx_description
1 polymer ?
#
loop_
_entity_poly.entity_id
_entity_poly.type
_entity_poly.pdbx_seq_one_letter_code
_entity_poly.pdbx_strand_id
1 'polypeptide(L)'
;MTCGDRWILILPNVTFVNHSTDDLSQVFYVYGRRQGHLVITARSSEVNISSVADFLLIDIARSNILNIFIQIVGWIYFAAWSISFYPQIILNFQRRSVTGLNFDFLALNILGHSCYSVFNVVLYTSSKVQQQYYVNHPHGVLPVLLNDVIFSCHAVFACIVTVIQCLLYERGTQRVSRTALSLGGIGLAFLFISSIVSATHHLSTLSLLYFFSYVKLAITIIKYCPQAWMNYKRKSTDGWSIGNILLDFTGGALSLVQMFLLSANYNDWSSIFGSPTKLGLGLFSILFDLVFIVQHYILYRTRDHDGKQINITNDDSNENFPILPSKV
;
A
#
# COMPACT_ATOMS: atom_id res chain seq x y z
N MET A 1 28.39 -0.05 41.08
CA MET A 1 27.20 -0.77 40.58
C MET A 1 26.99 -0.38 39.12
N THR A 2 27.19 -1.38 38.25
CA THR A 2 26.88 -1.48 36.82
C THR A 2 26.92 -0.20 35.98
N CYS A 3 28.08 -0.01 35.33
CA CYS A 3 28.18 0.59 34.00
C CYS A 3 27.23 -0.18 33.07
N GLY A 4 25.96 0.24 33.00
CA GLY A 4 25.00 -0.33 32.07
C GLY A 4 25.44 -0.01 30.65
N ASP A 5 25.56 -1.05 29.82
CA ASP A 5 25.89 -0.99 28.40
C ASP A 5 25.23 0.21 27.71
N ARG A 6 25.98 1.31 27.54
CA ARG A 6 25.49 2.45 26.77
C ARG A 6 25.64 2.11 25.28
N TRP A 7 24.48 1.98 24.64
CA TRP A 7 24.29 1.59 23.24
C TRP A 7 24.93 2.55 22.22
N ILE A 8 25.11 3.81 22.63
CA ILE A 8 25.80 4.89 21.91
C ILE A 8 26.72 5.61 22.92
N LEU A 9 27.94 5.95 22.52
CA LEU A 9 28.86 6.72 23.35
C LEU A 9 28.47 8.20 23.25
N ILE A 10 27.68 8.69 24.21
CA ILE A 10 27.20 10.06 24.27
C ILE A 10 28.41 10.99 24.52
N LEU A 11 28.69 11.90 23.60
CA LEU A 11 29.61 13.02 23.83
C LEU A 11 29.03 13.95 24.91
N PRO A 12 29.85 14.56 25.77
CA PRO A 12 29.36 15.42 26.84
C PRO A 12 28.42 16.50 26.30
N ASN A 13 27.37 16.83 27.05
CA ASN A 13 26.50 17.98 26.72
C ASN A 13 27.39 19.21 26.55
N VAL A 14 27.28 19.88 25.41
CA VAL A 14 28.00 21.12 25.17
C VAL A 14 27.05 22.27 25.35
N THR A 15 27.43 23.16 26.26
CA THR A 15 26.69 24.39 26.52
C THR A 15 27.42 25.52 25.83
N PHE A 16 26.80 26.10 24.81
CA PHE A 16 27.24 27.38 24.26
C PHE A 16 26.77 28.47 25.21
N VAL A 17 27.70 29.19 25.83
CA VAL A 17 27.39 30.37 26.66
C VAL A 17 27.68 31.60 25.81
N ASN A 18 26.68 32.46 25.66
CA ASN A 18 26.77 33.66 24.83
C ASN A 18 27.72 34.68 25.47
N HIS A 19 29.01 34.61 25.12
CA HIS A 19 30.04 35.53 25.61
C HIS A 19 30.62 36.44 24.52
N SER A 20 30.23 36.26 23.25
CA SER A 20 30.76 37.00 22.10
C SER A 20 29.84 36.93 20.89
N THR A 21 29.85 37.95 20.03
CA THR A 21 29.09 38.05 18.77
C THR A 21 29.61 37.15 17.62
N ASP A 22 30.52 36.23 17.91
CA ASP A 22 31.17 35.38 16.91
C ASP A 22 30.45 34.04 16.75
N ASP A 23 30.34 33.54 15.52
CA ASP A 23 29.76 32.24 15.21
C ASP A 23 30.60 31.11 15.84
N LEU A 24 30.01 30.37 16.78
CA LEU A 24 30.62 29.20 17.41
C LEU A 24 30.21 27.92 16.70
N SER A 25 31.18 27.15 16.21
CA SER A 25 30.95 25.82 15.62
C SER A 25 31.61 24.72 16.45
N GLN A 26 31.00 23.54 16.49
CA GLN A 26 31.55 22.40 17.20
C GLN A 26 31.35 21.10 16.43
N VAL A 27 32.41 20.28 16.40
CA VAL A 27 32.42 18.97 15.76
C VAL A 27 32.23 17.89 16.83
N PHE A 28 31.32 16.96 16.57
CA PHE A 28 31.09 15.78 17.40
C PHE A 28 31.25 14.50 16.56
N TYR A 29 31.92 13.50 17.13
CA TYR A 29 32.11 12.17 16.53
C TYR A 29 31.13 11.16 17.14
N VAL A 30 30.28 10.58 16.29
CA VAL A 30 29.33 9.53 16.70
C VAL A 30 29.88 8.17 16.28
N TYR A 31 30.08 7.27 17.24
CA TYR A 31 30.49 5.88 16.98
C TYR A 31 29.34 4.94 17.28
N GLY A 32 28.74 4.37 16.23
CA GLY A 32 27.71 3.34 16.38
C GLY A 32 28.31 2.01 16.84
N ARG A 33 27.90 1.51 18.01
CA ARG A 33 28.37 0.22 18.55
C ARG A 33 27.41 -0.94 18.29
N ARG A 34 26.11 -0.64 18.19
CA ARG A 34 25.04 -1.58 17.84
C ARG A 34 24.01 -0.84 17.00
N GLN A 35 23.19 -1.60 16.27
CA GLN A 35 22.08 -1.08 15.50
C GLN A 35 21.10 -0.30 16.39
N GLY A 36 20.56 0.80 15.87
CA GLY A 36 19.65 1.68 16.60
C GLY A 36 19.66 3.10 16.07
N HIS A 37 19.05 4.01 16.83
CA HIS A 37 18.79 5.39 16.40
C HIS A 37 19.40 6.38 17.39
N LEU A 38 20.08 7.41 16.88
CA LEU A 38 20.53 8.55 17.66
C LEU A 38 19.80 9.81 17.17
N VAL A 39 19.08 10.46 18.08
CA VAL A 39 18.45 11.77 17.83
C VAL A 39 19.27 12.83 18.53
N ILE A 40 19.82 13.77 17.77
CA ILE A 40 20.55 14.93 18.29
C ILE A 40 19.62 16.12 18.26
N THR A 41 19.33 16.70 19.41
CA THR A 41 18.44 17.86 19.56
C THR A 41 19.20 19.04 20.18
N ALA A 42 18.71 20.25 19.94
CA ALA A 42 19.18 21.47 20.59
C ALA A 42 18.07 22.10 21.44
N ARG A 43 18.45 22.75 22.55
CA ARG A 43 17.54 23.54 23.40
C ARG A 43 18.20 24.88 23.70
N SER A 44 17.44 25.96 23.53
CA SER A 44 17.85 27.32 23.92
C SER A 44 16.88 27.89 24.95
N SER A 45 17.40 28.74 25.83
CA SER A 45 16.62 29.50 26.82
C SER A 45 15.99 30.76 26.23
N GLU A 46 16.55 31.30 25.15
CA GLU A 46 16.12 32.57 24.54
C GLU A 46 15.32 32.37 23.26
N VAL A 47 15.68 31.34 22.49
CA VAL A 47 14.96 30.96 21.27
C VAL A 47 14.18 29.70 21.55
N ASN A 48 12.91 29.70 21.19
CA ASN A 48 12.08 28.52 21.29
C ASN A 48 12.48 27.51 20.19
N ILE A 49 13.55 26.75 20.40
CA ILE A 49 13.98 25.61 19.54
C ILE A 49 13.06 24.39 19.78
N SER A 50 11.80 24.61 20.14
CA SER A 50 10.79 23.54 20.22
C SER A 50 10.08 23.32 18.89
N SER A 51 10.35 24.15 17.87
CA SER A 51 10.03 23.77 16.50
C SER A 51 10.97 22.64 16.09
N VAL A 52 10.57 21.43 16.44
CA VAL A 52 10.29 20.34 15.52
C VAL A 52 11.35 20.16 14.39
N ALA A 53 11.59 21.15 13.53
CA ALA A 53 12.55 21.13 12.41
C ALA A 53 14.06 20.94 12.71
N ASP A 54 14.56 21.03 13.95
CA ASP A 54 16.01 21.14 14.22
C ASP A 54 16.60 19.95 15.02
N PHE A 55 16.44 18.72 14.51
CA PHE A 55 17.16 17.56 15.04
C PHE A 55 17.87 16.78 13.93
N LEU A 56 19.08 16.31 14.22
CA LEU A 56 19.82 15.40 13.35
C LEU A 56 19.54 13.97 13.79
N LEU A 57 18.88 13.19 12.93
CA LEU A 57 18.60 11.79 13.15
C LEU A 57 19.66 10.93 12.45
N ILE A 58 20.30 10.06 13.20
CA ILE A 58 21.35 9.16 12.73
C ILE A 58 20.91 7.72 12.96
N ASP A 59 20.72 6.99 11.86
CA ASP A 59 20.34 5.58 11.88
C ASP A 59 21.55 4.68 11.75
N ILE A 60 21.73 3.78 12.71
CA ILE A 60 22.82 2.81 12.71
C ILE A 60 22.20 1.46 12.30
N ALA A 61 22.51 1.03 11.09
CA ALA A 61 22.16 -0.29 10.61
C ALA A 61 23.14 -1.36 11.11
N ARG A 62 22.68 -2.60 11.30
CA ARG A 62 23.56 -3.74 11.60
C ARG A 62 24.50 -4.04 10.44
N SER A 63 24.00 -4.00 9.21
CA SER A 63 24.75 -4.35 8.01
C SER A 63 24.34 -3.49 6.81
N ASN A 64 25.32 -2.89 6.16
CA ASN A 64 25.14 -2.18 4.89
C ASN A 64 24.78 -3.14 3.74
N ILE A 65 25.31 -4.36 3.76
CA ILE A 65 24.97 -5.39 2.77
C ILE A 65 23.49 -5.76 2.89
N LEU A 66 22.98 -5.88 4.12
CA LEU A 66 21.57 -6.15 4.36
C LEU A 66 20.69 -4.99 3.90
N ASN A 67 21.13 -3.75 4.07
CA ASN A 67 20.44 -2.57 3.50
C ASN A 67 20.36 -2.61 1.98
N ILE A 68 21.45 -2.97 1.29
CA ILE A 68 21.43 -3.13 -0.17
C ILE A 68 20.43 -4.23 -0.57
N PHE A 69 20.44 -5.36 0.13
CA PHE A 69 19.51 -6.45 -0.12
C PHE A 69 18.04 -6.03 0.10
N ILE A 70 17.74 -5.27 1.16
CA ILE A 70 16.42 -4.67 1.42
C ILE A 70 15.98 -3.83 0.23
N GLN A 71 16.85 -2.97 -0.31
CA GLN A 71 16.53 -2.16 -1.49
C GLN A 71 16.25 -3.02 -2.72
N ILE A 72 17.07 -4.06 -2.97
CA ILE A 72 16.88 -4.98 -4.10
C ILE A 72 15.51 -5.67 -4.00
N VAL A 73 15.19 -6.25 -2.84
CA VAL A 73 13.87 -6.86 -2.59
C VAL A 73 12.76 -5.85 -2.83
N GLY A 74 12.98 -4.60 -2.40
CA GLY A 74 12.13 -3.44 -2.65
C GLY A 74 11.75 -3.21 -4.10
N TRP A 75 12.77 -3.14 -4.94
CA TRP A 75 12.59 -2.91 -6.37
C TRP A 75 12.02 -4.11 -7.10
N ILE A 76 12.29 -5.34 -6.64
CA ILE A 76 11.68 -6.54 -7.20
C ILE A 76 10.17 -6.57 -6.94
N TYR A 77 9.71 -6.31 -5.72
CA TYR A 77 8.25 -6.29 -5.48
C TYR A 77 7.56 -5.13 -6.17
N PHE A 78 8.22 -3.97 -6.26
CA PHE A 78 7.73 -2.85 -7.07
C PHE A 78 7.53 -3.29 -8.52
N ALA A 79 8.49 -4.00 -9.11
CA ALA A 79 8.40 -4.48 -10.48
C ALA A 79 7.26 -5.51 -10.61
N ALA A 80 7.16 -6.48 -9.69
CA ALA A 80 6.13 -7.50 -9.71
C ALA A 80 4.72 -6.89 -9.70
N TRP A 81 4.44 -5.99 -8.74
CA TRP A 81 3.16 -5.30 -8.69
C TRP A 81 2.92 -4.36 -9.87
N SER A 82 3.93 -3.62 -10.31
CA SER A 82 3.80 -2.71 -11.46
C SER A 82 3.45 -3.45 -12.75
N ILE A 83 4.12 -4.57 -13.03
CA ILE A 83 3.86 -5.38 -14.23
C ILE A 83 2.40 -5.87 -14.25
N SER A 84 1.80 -6.15 -13.10
CA SER A 84 0.42 -6.65 -13.00
C SER A 84 -0.65 -5.70 -13.59
N PHE A 85 -0.36 -4.39 -13.68
CA PHE A 85 -1.29 -3.40 -14.25
C PHE A 85 -1.34 -3.43 -15.79
N TYR A 86 -0.22 -3.77 -16.43
CA TYR A 86 -0.06 -3.61 -17.87
C TYR A 86 -0.88 -4.56 -18.74
N PRO A 87 -1.09 -5.85 -18.40
CA PRO A 87 -1.89 -6.76 -19.21
C PRO A 87 -3.28 -6.19 -19.54
N GLN A 88 -3.97 -5.60 -18.56
CA GLN A 88 -5.29 -5.01 -18.79
C GLN A 88 -5.21 -3.74 -19.66
N ILE A 89 -4.23 -2.86 -19.39
CA ILE A 89 -4.02 -1.63 -20.18
C ILE A 89 -3.75 -1.98 -21.65
N ILE A 90 -2.89 -2.96 -21.89
CA ILE A 90 -2.53 -3.43 -23.23
C ILE A 90 -3.75 -4.06 -23.91
N LEU A 91 -4.49 -4.91 -23.20
CA LEU A 91 -5.68 -5.58 -23.74
C LEU A 91 -6.75 -4.58 -24.19
N ASN A 92 -7.04 -3.56 -23.36
CA ASN A 92 -7.95 -2.48 -23.67
C ASN A 92 -7.51 -1.72 -24.92
N PHE A 93 -6.20 -1.43 -25.03
CA PHE A 93 -5.63 -0.74 -26.19
C PHE A 93 -5.73 -1.56 -27.47
N GLN A 94 -5.42 -2.86 -27.42
CA GLN A 94 -5.48 -3.77 -28.57
C GLN A 94 -6.92 -3.98 -29.05
N ARG A 95 -7.87 -4.18 -28.12
CA ARG A 95 -9.27 -4.43 -28.45
C ARG A 95 -10.04 -3.16 -28.81
N ARG A 96 -9.51 -1.98 -28.47
CA ARG A 96 -10.24 -0.68 -28.54
C ARG A 96 -11.61 -0.74 -27.84
N SER A 97 -11.73 -1.60 -26.84
CA SER A 97 -12.94 -1.87 -26.08
C SER A 97 -12.54 -2.19 -24.65
N VAL A 98 -13.28 -1.66 -23.69
CA VAL A 98 -13.16 -1.98 -22.26
C VAL A 98 -14.26 -2.94 -21.80
N THR A 99 -14.97 -3.56 -22.75
CA THR A 99 -16.02 -4.53 -22.46
C THR A 99 -15.46 -5.71 -21.67
N GLY A 100 -16.04 -5.96 -20.49
CA GLY A 100 -15.59 -7.00 -19.56
C GLY A 100 -14.68 -6.48 -18.42
N LEU A 101 -14.20 -5.23 -18.49
CA LEU A 101 -13.53 -4.59 -17.37
C LEU A 101 -14.54 -4.26 -16.27
N ASN A 102 -14.22 -4.59 -15.02
CA ASN A 102 -15.07 -4.22 -13.89
C ASN A 102 -14.84 -2.75 -13.49
N PHE A 103 -15.82 -1.89 -13.74
CA PHE A 103 -15.75 -0.45 -13.45
C PHE A 103 -15.74 -0.14 -11.95
N ASP A 104 -16.36 -0.99 -11.11
CA ASP A 104 -16.32 -0.85 -9.66
C ASP A 104 -14.89 -1.05 -9.15
N PHE A 105 -14.22 -2.08 -9.68
CA PHE A 105 -12.84 -2.38 -9.35
C PHE A 105 -11.92 -1.20 -9.69
N LEU A 106 -12.09 -0.62 -10.89
CA LEU A 106 -11.33 0.56 -11.32
C LEU A 106 -11.62 1.80 -10.44
N ALA A 107 -12.90 2.11 -10.18
CA ALA A 107 -13.30 3.27 -9.38
C ALA A 107 -12.78 3.18 -7.94
N LEU A 108 -12.84 2.01 -7.32
CA LEU A 108 -12.27 1.80 -6.00
C LEU A 108 -10.73 1.76 -6.03
N ASN A 109 -10.10 1.31 -7.13
CA ASN A 109 -8.64 1.32 -7.27
C ASN A 109 -8.06 2.72 -7.37
N ILE A 110 -8.66 3.59 -8.17
CA ILE A 110 -8.16 4.96 -8.28
C ILE A 110 -8.24 5.69 -6.94
N LEU A 111 -9.34 5.54 -6.19
CA LEU A 111 -9.47 6.11 -4.85
C LEU A 111 -8.42 5.54 -3.90
N GLY A 112 -8.35 4.21 -3.78
CA GLY A 112 -7.42 3.55 -2.87
C GLY A 112 -5.96 3.90 -3.17
N HIS A 113 -5.52 3.75 -4.42
CA HIS A 113 -4.13 4.06 -4.80
C HIS A 113 -3.80 5.55 -4.64
N SER A 114 -4.75 6.45 -4.87
CA SER A 114 -4.56 7.88 -4.58
C SER A 114 -4.33 8.11 -3.09
N CYS A 115 -5.14 7.50 -2.22
CA CYS A 115 -4.94 7.62 -0.78
C CYS A 115 -3.59 7.05 -0.33
N TYR A 116 -3.18 5.91 -0.89
CA TYR A 116 -1.89 5.30 -0.56
C TYR A 116 -0.71 6.13 -1.06
N SER A 117 -0.84 6.75 -2.24
CA SER A 117 0.15 7.65 -2.81
C SER A 117 0.31 8.91 -1.95
N VAL A 118 -0.78 9.53 -1.51
CA VAL A 118 -0.73 10.65 -0.56
C VAL A 118 -0.01 10.25 0.73
N PHE A 119 -0.36 9.10 1.32
CA PHE A 119 0.33 8.59 2.52
C PHE A 119 1.84 8.44 2.31
N ASN A 120 2.26 7.69 1.27
CA ASN A 120 3.68 7.41 1.03
C ASN A 120 4.46 8.67 0.65
N VAL A 121 3.95 9.50 -0.26
CA VAL A 121 4.63 10.72 -0.72
C VAL A 121 4.82 11.69 0.44
N VAL A 122 3.75 11.97 1.20
CA VAL A 122 3.83 12.98 2.27
C VAL A 122 4.68 12.48 3.44
N LEU A 123 4.54 11.22 3.86
CA LEU A 123 5.38 10.65 4.92
C LEU A 123 6.86 10.58 4.51
N TYR A 124 7.15 10.32 3.23
CA TYR A 124 8.53 10.26 2.72
C TYR A 124 9.17 11.64 2.52
N THR A 125 8.40 12.68 2.18
CA THR A 125 8.97 14.00 1.80
C THR A 125 8.84 15.07 2.89
N SER A 126 7.85 14.99 3.78
CA SER A 126 7.58 16.05 4.76
C SER A 126 8.31 15.81 6.08
N SER A 127 9.35 16.58 6.36
CA SER A 127 10.10 16.52 7.63
C SER A 127 9.19 16.70 8.85
N LYS A 128 8.17 17.57 8.75
CA LYS A 128 7.17 17.78 9.81
C LYS A 128 6.40 16.50 10.15
N VAL A 129 6.00 15.74 9.13
CA VAL A 129 5.24 14.49 9.31
C VAL A 129 6.15 13.38 9.82
N GLN A 130 7.37 13.26 9.27
CA GLN A 130 8.37 12.31 9.75
C GLN A 130 8.66 12.52 11.22
N GLN A 131 8.70 13.76 11.67
CA GLN A 131 8.85 14.01 13.08
C GLN A 131 7.65 13.63 13.92
N GLN A 132 6.43 13.94 13.50
CA GLN A 132 5.24 13.45 14.19
C GLN A 132 5.30 11.93 14.33
N TYR A 133 5.86 11.24 13.32
CA TYR A 133 6.09 9.81 13.36
C TYR A 133 7.13 9.43 14.42
N TYR A 134 8.30 10.09 14.45
CA TYR A 134 9.35 9.83 15.43
C TYR A 134 8.98 10.23 16.87
N VAL A 135 8.10 11.21 17.08
CA VAL A 135 7.55 11.51 18.41
C VAL A 135 6.74 10.31 18.92
N ASN A 136 5.97 9.67 18.04
CA ASN A 136 5.18 8.49 18.37
C ASN A 136 6.02 7.20 18.39
N HIS A 137 7.15 7.18 17.66
CA HIS A 137 8.07 6.05 17.54
C HIS A 137 9.53 6.54 17.73
N PRO A 138 9.97 6.84 18.96
CA PRO A 138 11.28 7.47 19.23
C PRO A 138 12.51 6.68 18.77
N HIS A 139 12.32 5.39 18.48
CA HIS A 139 13.34 4.48 17.96
C HIS A 139 12.87 3.80 16.66
N GLY A 140 11.91 4.42 15.98
CA GLY A 140 11.34 3.89 14.76
C GLY A 140 12.18 4.24 13.54
N VAL A 141 12.29 3.33 12.56
CA VAL A 141 12.70 3.63 11.18
C VAL A 141 11.46 4.12 10.41
N LEU A 142 11.64 5.04 9.48
CA LEU A 142 10.58 5.37 8.53
C LEU A 142 10.14 4.11 7.78
N PRO A 143 8.85 3.75 7.83
CA PRO A 143 8.37 2.48 7.29
C PRO A 143 8.09 2.55 5.78
N VAL A 144 8.30 3.71 5.17
CA VAL A 144 8.11 4.01 3.75
C VAL A 144 9.47 4.26 3.11
N LEU A 145 9.77 3.49 2.08
CA LEU A 145 10.99 3.59 1.28
C LEU A 145 10.68 4.21 -0.09
N LEU A 146 11.71 4.62 -0.83
CA LEU A 146 11.54 5.29 -2.12
C LEU A 146 10.75 4.46 -3.14
N ASN A 147 10.98 3.15 -3.17
CA ASN A 147 10.26 2.24 -4.05
C ASN A 147 8.75 2.15 -3.72
N ASP A 148 8.34 2.36 -2.46
CA ASP A 148 6.92 2.46 -2.08
C ASP A 148 6.26 3.72 -2.65
N VAL A 149 6.99 4.84 -2.61
CA VAL A 149 6.54 6.11 -3.20
C VAL A 149 6.33 5.94 -4.69
N ILE A 150 7.35 5.43 -5.39
CA ILE A 150 7.29 5.23 -6.84
C ILE A 150 6.20 4.22 -7.21
N PHE A 151 6.08 3.11 -6.47
CA PHE A 151 5.00 2.15 -6.64
C PHE A 151 3.61 2.80 -6.58
N SER A 152 3.36 3.54 -5.50
CA SER A 152 2.04 4.11 -5.25
C SER A 152 1.66 5.18 -6.29
N CYS A 153 2.62 6.01 -6.72
CA CYS A 153 2.43 6.98 -7.81
C CYS A 153 2.20 6.27 -9.17
N HIS A 154 2.99 5.24 -9.47
CA HIS A 154 2.83 4.44 -10.68
C HIS A 154 1.45 3.78 -10.76
N ALA A 155 0.97 3.21 -9.65
CA ALA A 155 -0.36 2.60 -9.59
C ALA A 155 -1.50 3.61 -9.84
N VAL A 156 -1.38 4.84 -9.32
CA VAL A 156 -2.32 5.94 -9.64
C VAL A 156 -2.28 6.26 -11.13
N PHE A 157 -1.08 6.40 -11.71
CA PHE A 157 -0.91 6.65 -13.14
C PHE A 157 -1.55 5.56 -13.99
N ALA A 158 -1.29 4.28 -13.69
CA ALA A 158 -1.89 3.15 -14.38
C ALA A 158 -3.43 3.13 -14.29
N CYS A 159 -3.98 3.50 -13.13
CA CYS A 159 -5.42 3.68 -12.96
C CYS A 159 -5.96 4.83 -13.82
N ILE A 160 -5.28 5.97 -13.88
CA ILE A 160 -5.66 7.12 -14.73
C ILE A 160 -5.67 6.71 -16.20
N VAL A 161 -4.62 6.02 -16.66
CA VAL A 161 -4.56 5.50 -18.04
C VAL A 161 -5.77 4.61 -18.33
N THR A 162 -6.12 3.70 -17.42
CA THR A 162 -7.28 2.82 -17.58
C THR A 162 -8.60 3.61 -17.57
N VAL A 163 -8.72 4.64 -16.72
CA VAL A 163 -9.89 5.54 -16.72
C VAL A 163 -10.02 6.27 -18.06
N ILE A 164 -8.92 6.78 -18.62
CA ILE A 164 -8.92 7.42 -19.94
C ILE A 164 -9.37 6.42 -21.01
N GLN A 165 -8.90 5.17 -20.97
CA GLN A 165 -9.38 4.13 -21.88
C GLN A 165 -10.89 3.90 -21.77
N CYS A 166 -11.45 3.90 -20.54
CA CYS A 166 -12.90 3.78 -20.34
C CYS A 166 -13.72 4.97 -20.86
N LEU A 167 -13.10 6.14 -21.01
CA LEU A 167 -13.74 7.32 -21.59
C LEU A 167 -13.67 7.31 -23.13
N LEU A 168 -12.61 6.75 -23.71
CA LEU A 168 -12.35 6.78 -25.15
C LEU A 168 -12.83 5.55 -25.92
N TYR A 169 -12.88 4.38 -25.27
CA TYR A 169 -13.17 3.11 -25.94
C TYR A 169 -14.61 2.65 -25.70
N GLU A 170 -15.04 1.66 -26.50
CA GLU A 170 -16.36 1.06 -26.36
C GLU A 170 -16.50 0.39 -24.98
N ARG A 171 -17.53 0.79 -24.23
CA ARG A 171 -17.81 0.30 -22.86
C ARG A 171 -19.14 -0.44 -22.71
N GLY A 172 -19.87 -0.59 -23.82
CA GLY A 172 -21.22 -1.15 -23.83
C GLY A 172 -22.14 -0.46 -22.80
N THR A 173 -22.85 -1.27 -22.00
CA THR A 173 -23.78 -0.82 -20.96
C THR A 173 -23.16 -0.79 -19.56
N GLN A 174 -21.86 -1.03 -19.42
CA GLN A 174 -21.18 -1.12 -18.13
C GLN A 174 -21.15 0.24 -17.43
N ARG A 175 -21.47 0.24 -16.13
CA ARG A 175 -21.48 1.42 -15.26
C ARG A 175 -20.93 1.06 -13.90
N VAL A 176 -20.41 2.05 -13.19
CA VAL A 176 -20.06 1.91 -11.76
C VAL A 176 -21.36 1.68 -10.99
N SER A 177 -21.39 0.63 -10.16
CA SER A 177 -22.53 0.30 -9.32
C SER A 177 -22.75 1.36 -8.25
N ARG A 178 -24.01 1.49 -7.82
CA ARG A 178 -24.36 2.38 -6.71
C ARG A 178 -23.62 1.98 -5.43
N THR A 179 -23.39 0.68 -5.21
CA THR A 179 -22.66 0.18 -4.05
C THR A 179 -21.22 0.68 -4.04
N ALA A 180 -20.49 0.54 -5.15
CA ALA A 180 -19.11 1.02 -5.25
C ALA A 180 -19.03 2.55 -5.11
N LEU A 181 -19.99 3.27 -5.71
CA LEU A 181 -20.09 4.73 -5.59
C LEU A 181 -20.37 5.16 -4.15
N SER A 182 -21.30 4.49 -3.45
CA SER A 182 -21.61 4.77 -2.04
C SER A 182 -20.42 4.47 -1.13
N LEU A 183 -19.73 3.35 -1.30
CA LEU A 183 -18.54 3.01 -0.52
C LEU A 183 -17.40 4.01 -0.75
N GLY A 184 -17.14 4.37 -2.01
CA GLY A 184 -16.15 5.39 -2.35
C GLY A 184 -16.54 6.77 -1.79
N GLY A 185 -17.82 7.14 -1.88
CA GLY A 185 -18.36 8.39 -1.34
C GLY A 185 -18.25 8.49 0.17
N ILE A 186 -18.54 7.40 0.91
CA ILE A 186 -18.35 7.33 2.37
C ILE A 186 -16.87 7.52 2.72
N GLY A 187 -15.97 6.82 2.02
CA GLY A 187 -14.52 6.97 2.24
C GLY A 187 -14.04 8.40 1.99
N LEU A 188 -14.47 9.02 0.89
CA LEU A 188 -14.15 10.41 0.56
C LEU A 188 -14.72 11.40 1.58
N ALA A 189 -15.98 11.24 2.00
CA ALA A 189 -16.59 12.09 3.01
C ALA A 189 -15.86 11.99 4.36
N PHE A 190 -15.49 10.78 4.78
CA PHE A 190 -14.67 10.55 5.97
C PHE A 190 -13.32 11.27 5.90
N LEU A 191 -12.61 11.16 4.77
CA LEU A 191 -11.32 11.84 4.57
C LEU A 191 -11.47 13.36 4.51
N PHE A 192 -12.55 13.85 3.90
CA PHE A 192 -12.85 15.28 3.84
C PHE A 192 -13.10 15.86 5.23
N ILE A 193 -13.97 15.22 6.03
CA ILE A 193 -14.24 15.63 7.41
C ILE A 193 -12.94 15.57 8.24
N SER A 194 -12.17 14.48 8.12
CA SER A 194 -10.90 14.33 8.84
C SER A 194 -9.88 15.42 8.46
N SER A 195 -9.87 15.83 7.19
CA SER A 195 -9.00 16.92 6.71
C SER A 195 -9.40 18.26 7.32
N ILE A 196 -10.71 18.54 7.46
CA ILE A 196 -11.20 19.74 8.17
C ILE A 196 -10.77 19.72 9.64
N VAL A 197 -10.93 18.59 10.33
CA VAL A 197 -10.51 18.45 11.74
C VAL A 197 -8.99 18.60 11.90
N SER A 198 -8.21 18.16 10.91
CA SER A 198 -6.76 18.38 10.91
C SER A 198 -6.39 19.83 10.66
N ALA A 199 -7.13 20.53 9.79
CA ALA A 199 -6.94 21.95 9.52
C ALA A 199 -7.27 22.82 10.75
N THR A 200 -8.17 22.39 11.63
CA THR A 200 -8.47 23.05 12.91
C THR A 200 -7.53 22.65 14.05
N HIS A 201 -6.41 21.97 13.75
CA HIS A 201 -5.39 21.53 14.71
C HIS A 201 -5.85 20.51 15.77
N HIS A 202 -7.05 19.95 15.65
CA HIS A 202 -7.53 18.89 16.54
C HIS A 202 -7.05 17.48 16.12
N LEU A 203 -6.55 17.32 14.90
CA LEU A 203 -5.99 16.08 14.38
C LEU A 203 -4.59 16.32 13.78
N SER A 204 -3.61 15.53 14.21
CA SER A 204 -2.26 15.63 13.64
C SER A 204 -2.25 15.25 12.15
N THR A 205 -1.34 15.83 11.37
CA THR A 205 -1.18 15.51 9.95
C THR A 205 -0.85 14.02 9.76
N LEU A 206 -0.01 13.45 10.62
CA LEU A 206 0.28 12.01 10.61
C LEU A 206 -0.99 11.16 10.82
N SER A 207 -1.84 11.52 11.79
CA SER A 207 -3.09 10.79 12.04
C SER A 207 -4.03 10.86 10.83
N LEU A 208 -4.12 12.02 10.17
CA LEU A 208 -4.85 12.15 8.90
C LEU A 208 -4.27 11.22 7.83
N LEU A 209 -2.95 11.15 7.68
CA LEU A 209 -2.31 10.26 6.71
C LEU A 209 -2.57 8.78 7.03
N TYR A 210 -2.63 8.39 8.31
CA TYR A 210 -3.07 7.03 8.68
C TYR A 210 -4.53 6.76 8.27
N PHE A 211 -5.42 7.76 8.32
CA PHE A 211 -6.77 7.59 7.80
C PHE A 211 -6.80 7.37 6.28
N PHE A 212 -5.98 8.10 5.51
CA PHE A 212 -5.80 7.81 4.07
C PHE A 212 -5.32 6.37 3.85
N SER A 213 -4.35 5.92 4.65
CA SER A 213 -3.78 4.58 4.54
C SER A 213 -4.78 3.48 4.92
N TYR A 214 -5.63 3.70 5.92
CA TYR A 214 -6.72 2.79 6.30
C TYR A 214 -7.83 2.72 5.26
N VAL A 215 -8.19 3.83 4.62
CA VAL A 215 -9.16 3.83 3.52
C VAL A 215 -8.65 2.97 2.36
N LYS A 216 -7.37 3.08 1.98
CA LYS A 216 -6.75 2.16 1.00
C LYS A 216 -6.93 0.71 1.43
N LEU A 217 -6.61 0.40 2.69
CA LEU A 217 -6.64 -0.97 3.21
C LEU A 217 -8.06 -1.56 3.18
N ALA A 218 -9.05 -0.80 3.65
CA ALA A 218 -10.46 -1.21 3.62
C ALA A 218 -10.94 -1.47 2.18
N ILE A 219 -10.59 -0.58 1.26
CA ILE A 219 -10.88 -0.73 -0.17
C ILE A 219 -10.28 -2.02 -0.74
N THR A 220 -9.06 -2.40 -0.35
CA THR A 220 -8.43 -3.64 -0.79
C THR A 220 -9.24 -4.87 -0.35
N ILE A 221 -9.65 -4.92 0.93
CA ILE A 221 -10.45 -6.03 1.47
C ILE A 221 -11.81 -6.15 0.74
N ILE A 222 -12.49 -5.01 0.55
CA ILE A 222 -13.80 -4.95 -0.10
C ILE A 222 -13.76 -5.51 -1.54
N LYS A 223 -12.65 -5.37 -2.25
CA LYS A 223 -12.53 -5.82 -3.65
C LYS A 223 -12.35 -7.32 -3.80
N TYR A 224 -11.56 -7.94 -2.93
CA TYR A 224 -11.23 -9.35 -3.10
C TYR A 224 -12.36 -10.29 -2.65
N CYS A 225 -13.14 -9.90 -1.63
CA CYS A 225 -14.23 -10.73 -1.12
C CYS A 225 -15.30 -11.10 -2.18
N PRO A 226 -15.84 -10.15 -2.98
CA PRO A 226 -16.80 -10.48 -4.04
C PRO A 226 -16.23 -11.45 -5.07
N GLN A 227 -14.96 -11.28 -5.47
CA GLN A 227 -14.34 -12.15 -6.46
C GLN A 227 -14.19 -13.58 -5.93
N ALA A 228 -13.73 -13.73 -4.69
CA ALA A 228 -13.59 -15.05 -4.04
C ALA A 228 -14.95 -15.77 -3.95
N TRP A 229 -16.01 -15.01 -3.61
CA TRP A 229 -17.38 -15.51 -3.56
C TRP A 229 -17.92 -15.89 -4.94
N MET A 230 -17.68 -15.05 -5.96
CA MET A 230 -18.12 -15.33 -7.33
C MET A 230 -17.49 -16.59 -7.90
N ASN A 231 -16.19 -16.78 -7.69
CA ASN A 231 -15.48 -18.01 -8.05
C ASN A 231 -16.10 -19.22 -7.33
N TYR A 232 -16.40 -19.07 -6.03
CA TYR A 232 -17.05 -20.13 -5.25
C TYR A 232 -18.44 -20.49 -5.76
N LYS A 233 -19.25 -19.49 -6.16
CA LYS A 233 -20.61 -19.69 -6.67
C LYS A 233 -20.61 -20.29 -8.07
N ARG A 234 -19.71 -19.84 -8.95
CA ARG A 234 -19.61 -20.29 -10.34
C ARG A 234 -18.89 -21.63 -10.47
N LYS A 235 -18.09 -22.03 -9.48
CA LYS A 235 -17.21 -23.21 -9.52
C LYS A 235 -16.25 -23.19 -10.72
N SER A 236 -15.89 -21.99 -11.17
CA SER A 236 -14.97 -21.74 -12.28
C SER A 236 -14.21 -20.44 -11.99
N THR A 237 -12.96 -20.40 -12.45
CA THR A 237 -12.10 -19.21 -12.45
C THR A 237 -11.91 -18.63 -13.85
N ASP A 238 -12.72 -19.06 -14.82
CA ASP A 238 -12.61 -18.61 -16.21
C ASP A 238 -12.96 -17.13 -16.33
N GLY A 239 -12.22 -16.43 -17.19
CA GLY A 239 -12.35 -14.98 -17.39
C GLY A 239 -11.40 -14.12 -16.56
N TRP A 240 -10.42 -14.73 -15.87
CA TRP A 240 -9.39 -13.99 -15.14
C TRP A 240 -7.97 -14.53 -15.39
N SER A 241 -7.00 -13.62 -15.44
CA SER A 241 -5.58 -13.97 -15.60
C SER A 241 -4.97 -14.35 -14.25
N ILE A 242 -4.71 -15.65 -14.04
CA ILE A 242 -4.01 -16.15 -12.86
C ILE A 242 -2.60 -15.55 -12.72
N GLY A 243 -1.97 -15.16 -13.83
CA GLY A 243 -0.66 -14.51 -13.82
C GLY A 243 -0.63 -13.21 -13.03
N ASN A 244 -1.72 -12.43 -13.06
CA ASN A 244 -1.82 -11.22 -12.23
C ASN A 244 -1.84 -11.54 -10.74
N ILE A 245 -2.47 -12.65 -10.35
CA ILE A 245 -2.50 -13.11 -8.95
C ILE A 245 -1.15 -13.63 -8.49
N LEU A 246 -0.41 -14.33 -9.35
CA LEU A 246 0.95 -14.76 -9.02
C LEU A 246 1.90 -13.57 -8.84
N LEU A 247 1.75 -12.53 -9.66
CA LEU A 247 2.50 -11.29 -9.53
C LEU A 247 2.10 -10.51 -8.26
N ASP A 248 0.81 -10.46 -7.93
CA ASP A 248 0.31 -9.84 -6.69
C ASP A 248 0.86 -10.55 -5.45
N PHE A 249 0.78 -11.88 -5.43
CA PHE A 249 1.34 -12.72 -4.37
C PHE A 249 2.84 -12.49 -4.20
N THR A 250 3.59 -12.45 -5.31
CA THR A 250 5.03 -12.21 -5.30
C THR A 250 5.33 -10.83 -4.74
N GLY A 251 4.59 -9.81 -5.17
CA GLY A 251 4.71 -8.45 -4.66
C GLY A 251 4.39 -8.35 -3.15
N GLY A 252 3.29 -8.96 -2.72
CA GLY A 252 2.85 -9.01 -1.34
C GLY A 252 3.88 -9.70 -0.44
N ALA A 253 4.33 -10.90 -0.82
CA ALA A 253 5.33 -11.66 -0.07
C ALA A 253 6.65 -10.91 0.06
N LEU A 254 7.20 -10.38 -1.04
CA LEU A 254 8.45 -9.64 -1.01
C LEU A 254 8.33 -8.31 -0.27
N SER A 255 7.16 -7.65 -0.29
CA SER A 255 6.93 -6.43 0.49
C SER A 255 7.00 -6.70 2.00
N LEU A 256 6.44 -7.83 2.46
CA LEU A 256 6.54 -8.27 3.86
C LEU A 256 7.96 -8.66 4.21
N VAL A 257 8.64 -9.43 3.35
CA VAL A 257 10.06 -9.77 3.55
C VAL A 257 10.90 -8.52 3.72
N GLN A 258 10.72 -7.50 2.86
CA GLN A 258 11.43 -6.23 3.01
C GLN A 258 11.17 -5.58 4.38
N MET A 259 9.92 -5.56 4.85
CA MET A 259 9.59 -4.99 6.17
C MET A 259 10.28 -5.76 7.31
N PHE A 260 10.25 -7.08 7.28
CA PHE A 260 10.91 -7.91 8.30
C PHE A 260 12.43 -7.74 8.29
N LEU A 261 13.04 -7.69 7.10
CA LEU A 261 14.48 -7.47 6.97
C LEU A 261 14.88 -6.08 7.48
N LEU A 262 14.08 -5.04 7.18
CA LEU A 262 14.32 -3.68 7.69
C LEU A 262 14.27 -3.66 9.22
N SER A 263 13.21 -4.20 9.81
CA SER A 263 13.08 -4.29 11.26
C SER A 263 14.19 -5.10 11.92
N ALA A 264 14.62 -6.20 11.31
CA ALA A 264 15.75 -7.00 11.80
C ALA A 264 17.10 -6.26 11.67
N ASN A 265 17.30 -5.44 10.64
CA ASN A 265 18.56 -4.71 10.43
C ASN A 265 18.72 -3.53 11.39
N TYR A 266 17.62 -2.92 11.81
CA TYR A 266 17.59 -1.77 12.72
C TYR A 266 17.19 -2.13 14.17
N ASN A 267 16.84 -3.39 14.44
CA ASN A 267 16.28 -3.88 15.73
C ASN A 267 15.00 -3.13 16.15
N ASP A 268 14.16 -2.83 15.16
CA ASP A 268 12.95 -2.04 15.34
C ASP A 268 11.75 -2.78 14.77
N TRP A 269 11.21 -3.66 15.60
CA TRP A 269 10.02 -4.47 15.30
C TRP A 269 8.72 -3.67 15.45
N SER A 270 8.74 -2.57 16.21
CA SER A 270 7.58 -1.69 16.37
C SER A 270 7.21 -0.98 15.08
N SER A 271 8.17 -0.55 14.27
CA SER A 271 7.89 0.16 13.01
C SER A 271 7.26 -0.69 11.92
N ILE A 272 7.18 -2.02 12.09
CA ILE A 272 6.34 -2.87 11.22
C ILE A 272 4.89 -2.37 11.26
N PHE A 273 4.42 -1.95 12.44
CA PHE A 273 3.08 -1.37 12.62
C PHE A 273 3.04 0.13 12.29
N GLY A 274 4.19 0.77 12.04
CA GLY A 274 4.30 2.16 11.64
C GLY A 274 3.77 2.43 10.22
N SER A 275 3.69 1.41 9.36
CA SER A 275 2.95 1.44 8.09
C SER A 275 1.90 0.32 8.06
N PRO A 276 0.75 0.53 8.74
CA PRO A 276 -0.31 -0.48 8.82
C PRO A 276 -0.78 -0.94 7.43
N THR A 277 -0.77 -0.03 6.47
CA THR A 277 -1.23 -0.33 5.10
C THR A 277 -0.24 -1.17 4.33
N LYS A 278 1.08 -0.98 4.47
CA LYS A 278 2.04 -1.83 3.76
C LYS A 278 2.01 -3.26 4.32
N LEU A 279 1.99 -3.39 5.65
CA LEU A 279 1.81 -4.67 6.33
C LEU A 279 0.49 -5.34 5.91
N GLY A 280 -0.61 -4.60 6.00
CA GLY A 280 -1.94 -5.09 5.66
C GLY A 280 -2.11 -5.43 4.18
N LEU A 281 -1.54 -4.62 3.27
CA LEU A 281 -1.54 -4.91 1.84
C LEU A 281 -0.82 -6.22 1.55
N GLY A 282 0.38 -6.41 2.09
CA GLY A 282 1.13 -7.67 1.93
C GLY A 282 0.37 -8.87 2.50
N LEU A 283 -0.16 -8.76 3.72
CA LEU A 283 -0.91 -9.85 4.36
C LEU A 283 -2.21 -10.21 3.63
N PHE A 284 -3.04 -9.22 3.31
CA PHE A 284 -4.32 -9.48 2.65
C PHE A 284 -4.13 -9.91 1.20
N SER A 285 -3.16 -9.37 0.46
CA SER A 285 -2.81 -9.88 -0.87
C SER A 285 -2.45 -11.35 -0.78
N ILE A 286 -1.47 -11.74 0.04
CA ILE A 286 -1.07 -13.15 0.19
C ILE A 286 -2.27 -14.03 0.56
N LEU A 287 -3.11 -13.61 1.52
CA LEU A 287 -4.27 -14.38 1.95
C LEU A 287 -5.27 -14.62 0.81
N PHE A 288 -5.68 -13.56 0.11
CA PHE A 288 -6.64 -13.67 -0.99
C PHE A 288 -6.03 -14.38 -2.20
N ASP A 289 -4.76 -14.14 -2.49
CA ASP A 289 -4.04 -14.79 -3.58
C ASP A 289 -3.94 -16.29 -3.35
N LEU A 290 -3.66 -16.74 -2.13
CA LEU A 290 -3.71 -18.15 -1.77
C LEU A 290 -5.10 -18.74 -2.00
N VAL A 291 -6.18 -18.02 -1.63
CA VAL A 291 -7.56 -18.45 -1.92
C VAL A 291 -7.76 -18.59 -3.42
N PHE A 292 -7.32 -17.63 -4.23
CA PHE A 292 -7.48 -17.66 -5.69
C PHE A 292 -6.64 -18.75 -6.35
N ILE A 293 -5.40 -18.98 -5.90
CA ILE A 293 -4.52 -20.05 -6.36
C ILE A 293 -5.14 -21.41 -6.05
N VAL A 294 -5.66 -21.60 -4.83
CA VAL A 294 -6.37 -22.85 -4.44
C VAL A 294 -7.64 -23.03 -5.29
N GLN A 295 -8.43 -21.97 -5.47
CA GLN A 295 -9.62 -22.02 -6.32
C GLN A 295 -9.27 -22.42 -7.76
N HIS A 296 -8.20 -21.87 -8.33
CA HIS A 296 -7.82 -22.08 -9.73
C HIS A 296 -7.16 -23.44 -9.97
N TYR A 297 -6.14 -23.79 -9.20
CA TYR A 297 -5.32 -24.99 -9.47
C TYR A 297 -5.82 -26.26 -8.78
N ILE A 298 -6.58 -26.13 -7.68
CA ILE A 298 -7.02 -27.28 -6.87
C ILE A 298 -8.52 -27.53 -7.04
N LEU A 299 -9.36 -26.55 -6.71
CA LEU A 299 -10.82 -26.77 -6.61
C LEU A 299 -11.54 -26.76 -7.96
N TYR A 300 -11.22 -25.78 -8.81
CA TYR A 300 -11.92 -25.51 -10.07
C TYR A 300 -10.99 -25.69 -11.26
N ARG A 301 -10.05 -26.63 -11.15
CA ARG A 301 -9.23 -27.05 -12.27
C ARG A 301 -10.17 -27.56 -13.36
N THR A 302 -10.35 -26.77 -14.40
CA THR A 302 -10.98 -27.23 -15.63
C THR A 302 -10.14 -28.40 -16.10
N ARG A 303 -10.69 -29.62 -16.00
CA ARG A 303 -10.10 -30.76 -16.70
C ARG A 303 -10.19 -30.39 -18.17
N ASP A 304 -9.06 -30.11 -18.80
CA ASP A 304 -8.96 -30.39 -20.22
C ASP A 304 -9.30 -31.87 -20.35
N HIS A 305 -10.53 -32.10 -20.80
CA HIS A 305 -11.02 -33.42 -21.15
C HIS A 305 -10.03 -34.02 -22.13
N ASP A 306 -9.62 -35.26 -21.88
CA ASP A 306 -9.33 -36.19 -22.96
C ASP A 306 -10.48 -36.12 -23.99
N GLY A 307 -10.25 -35.36 -25.06
CA GLY A 307 -10.68 -35.63 -26.42
C GLY A 307 -12.14 -36.00 -26.69
N LYS A 308 -13.15 -35.48 -25.99
CA LYS A 308 -14.55 -35.59 -26.44
C LYS A 308 -15.23 -34.24 -26.57
N GLN A 309 -15.46 -33.86 -27.83
CA GLN A 309 -16.51 -32.92 -28.22
C GLN A 309 -17.83 -33.35 -27.54
N ILE A 310 -18.35 -32.50 -26.67
CA ILE A 310 -19.76 -32.56 -26.30
C ILE A 310 -20.52 -32.01 -27.50
N ASN A 311 -20.92 -32.92 -28.39
CA ASN A 311 -22.03 -32.65 -29.30
C ASN A 311 -23.25 -32.39 -28.41
N ILE A 312 -23.72 -31.15 -28.39
CA ILE A 312 -25.03 -30.82 -27.84
C ILE A 312 -26.04 -31.44 -28.81
N THR A 313 -26.45 -32.68 -28.53
CA THR A 313 -27.67 -33.25 -29.10
C THR A 313 -28.84 -32.57 -28.43
N ASN A 314 -29.60 -31.82 -29.22
CA ASN A 314 -30.97 -31.42 -28.90
C ASN A 314 -31.83 -32.69 -28.81
N ASP A 315 -32.29 -33.01 -27.61
CA ASP A 315 -33.52 -33.73 -27.22
C ASP A 315 -33.29 -34.14 -25.75
N ASP A 316 -34.19 -33.95 -24.80
CA ASP A 316 -35.63 -34.01 -24.93
C ASP A 316 -36.32 -33.41 -23.68
N SER A 317 -37.51 -32.85 -23.92
CA SER A 317 -38.70 -32.92 -23.04
C SER A 317 -38.75 -32.21 -21.66
N ASN A 318 -39.70 -31.27 -21.60
CA ASN A 318 -40.68 -31.05 -20.53
C ASN A 318 -40.21 -30.61 -19.13
N GLU A 319 -40.23 -29.30 -18.89
CA GLU A 319 -40.85 -28.75 -17.67
C GLU A 319 -41.55 -27.41 -17.98
N ASN A 320 -42.86 -27.41 -17.71
CA ASN A 320 -43.80 -26.31 -17.92
C ASN A 320 -43.46 -25.07 -17.08
N PHE A 321 -43.38 -23.90 -17.72
CA PHE A 321 -43.67 -22.62 -17.07
C PHE A 321 -44.84 -21.93 -17.78
N PRO A 322 -45.91 -21.53 -17.06
CA PRO A 322 -47.10 -20.97 -17.68
C PRO A 322 -46.86 -19.54 -18.18
N ILE A 323 -47.24 -19.33 -19.44
CA ILE A 323 -47.29 -18.04 -20.13
C ILE A 323 -48.42 -17.19 -19.52
N LEU A 324 -48.08 -16.02 -18.98
CA LEU A 324 -49.05 -14.98 -18.65
C LEU A 324 -49.65 -14.43 -19.96
N PRO A 325 -50.99 -14.33 -20.09
CA PRO A 325 -51.60 -13.80 -21.31
C PRO A 325 -51.46 -12.28 -21.38
N SER A 326 -51.06 -11.80 -22.56
CA SER A 326 -51.19 -10.41 -22.99
C SER A 326 -52.66 -9.99 -22.97
N LYS A 327 -52.99 -8.93 -22.24
CA LYS A 327 -54.24 -8.19 -22.42
C LYS A 327 -53.99 -6.98 -23.31
N VAL A 328 -54.93 -6.85 -24.23
CA VAL A 328 -55.29 -5.73 -25.12
C VAL A 328 -55.26 -4.39 -24.40
#